data_AF-A0A256WGT0-F1
#
_entry.id   AF-A0A256WGT0-F1
#
_cell.length_a   1.000
_cell.length_b   1.000
_cell.length_c   1.000
_cell.angle_alpha   90.00
_cell.angle_beta   90.00
_cell.angle_gamma   90.00
#
_symmetry.space_group_name_H-M   'P 1'
#
loop_
_entity.id
_entity.type
_entity.pdbx_description
1 polymer ?
#
loop_
_entity_poly.entity_id
_entity_poly.type
_entity_poly.pdbx_seq_one_letter_code
_entity_poly.pdbx_strand_id
1 'polypeptide(L)'
;MQDGACPAAKAVLAYLQYSDGIEESWDDKYKTYKAKPKIARWENCREQGYIVFMRSDDHQQQINIAFFEHRNIDNICAIIWKQKSLNSLTIDNAEFGNLYKTKYDTSFDVKYEEAFKMAKWITEQLIDFWKQTMNKGR
;
A
#
# COMPACT_ATOMS: atom_id res chain seq x y z
N MET A 1 -8.49 -3.41 -19.73
CA MET A 1 -8.04 -4.32 -18.64
C MET A 1 -9.22 -4.57 -17.71
N GLN A 2 -9.80 -5.77 -17.75
CA GLN A 2 -10.76 -6.25 -16.74
C GLN A 2 -9.98 -7.14 -15.77
N ASP A 3 -9.37 -6.53 -14.76
CA ASP A 3 -8.63 -7.20 -13.68
C ASP A 3 -9.51 -7.40 -12.42
N GLY A 4 -10.83 -7.25 -12.56
CA GLY A 4 -11.84 -7.51 -11.52
C GLY A 4 -11.87 -6.56 -10.30
N ALA A 5 -10.87 -5.68 -10.12
CA ALA A 5 -10.95 -4.62 -9.10
C ALA A 5 -12.04 -3.60 -9.42
N CYS A 6 -12.66 -3.06 -8.35
CA CYS A 6 -13.66 -2.03 -8.46
C CYS A 6 -13.06 -0.73 -9.05
N PRO A 7 -13.89 0.11 -9.71
CA PRO A 7 -13.38 1.35 -10.33
C PRO A 7 -12.75 2.32 -9.33
N ALA A 8 -13.23 2.36 -8.07
CA ALA A 8 -12.63 3.21 -7.04
C ALA A 8 -11.21 2.78 -6.66
N ALA A 9 -10.97 1.48 -6.46
CA ALA A 9 -9.62 0.96 -6.22
C ALA A 9 -8.69 1.23 -7.41
N LYS A 10 -9.21 1.18 -8.65
CA LYS A 10 -8.46 1.58 -9.85
C LYS A 10 -8.12 3.06 -9.87
N ALA A 11 -9.03 3.91 -9.41
CA ALA A 11 -8.76 5.33 -9.28
C ALA A 11 -7.64 5.60 -8.26
N VAL A 12 -7.65 4.91 -7.10
CA VAL A 12 -6.55 4.97 -6.13
C VAL A 12 -5.23 4.56 -6.79
N LEU A 13 -5.23 3.44 -7.53
CA LEU A 13 -4.05 2.98 -8.26
C LEU A 13 -3.53 4.03 -9.24
N ALA A 14 -4.41 4.65 -10.02
CA ALA A 14 -4.04 5.68 -10.98
C ALA A 14 -3.39 6.90 -10.30
N TYR A 15 -3.93 7.33 -9.15
CA TYR A 15 -3.31 8.40 -8.36
C TYR A 15 -1.93 8.02 -7.82
N LEU A 16 -1.74 6.76 -7.39
CA LEU A 16 -0.44 6.29 -6.91
C LEU A 16 0.59 6.19 -8.04
N GLN A 17 0.18 5.76 -9.23
CA GLN A 17 1.05 5.63 -10.40
C GLN A 17 1.39 6.97 -11.05
N TYR A 18 0.63 8.03 -10.76
CA TYR A 18 0.93 9.37 -11.25
C TYR A 18 2.21 9.95 -10.63
N SER A 19 2.62 9.47 -9.45
CA SER A 19 3.85 9.87 -8.79
C SER A 19 4.98 8.90 -9.16
N ASP A 20 6.06 9.42 -9.75
CA ASP A 20 7.22 8.63 -10.19
C ASP A 20 8.05 8.03 -9.05
N GLY A 21 7.78 8.42 -7.79
CA GLY A 21 8.48 7.92 -6.63
C GLY A 21 8.19 8.73 -5.37
N ILE A 22 8.92 8.43 -4.29
CA ILE A 22 8.83 9.20 -3.05
C ILE A 22 9.87 10.32 -3.11
N GLU A 23 9.41 11.57 -3.13
CA GLU A 23 10.25 12.77 -3.23
C GLU A 23 11.38 12.78 -2.18
N GLU A 24 11.08 12.41 -0.93
CA GLU A 24 12.08 12.37 0.15
C GLU A 24 13.14 11.27 -0.01
N SER A 25 13.01 10.42 -1.02
CA SER A 25 14.00 9.38 -1.36
C SER A 25 14.89 9.75 -2.54
N TRP A 26 14.76 10.97 -3.07
CA TRP A 26 15.57 11.46 -4.18
C TRP A 26 17.06 11.51 -3.81
N ASP A 27 17.88 10.80 -4.61
CA ASP A 27 19.33 10.87 -4.52
C ASP A 27 19.88 11.81 -5.60
N ASP A 28 20.41 12.96 -5.20
CA ASP A 28 20.92 13.96 -6.13
C ASP A 28 22.18 13.50 -6.89
N LYS A 29 22.93 12.53 -6.36
CA LYS A 29 24.14 12.00 -6.99
C LYS A 29 23.80 11.04 -8.12
N TYR A 30 22.80 10.17 -7.93
CA TYR A 30 22.41 9.17 -8.93
C TYR A 30 21.15 9.57 -9.72
N LYS A 31 20.58 10.76 -9.43
CA LYS A 31 19.35 11.30 -10.04
C LYS A 31 18.23 10.28 -10.08
N THR A 32 18.03 9.56 -8.98
CA THR A 32 17.07 8.46 -8.89
C THR A 32 16.46 8.38 -7.49
N TYR A 33 15.21 7.90 -7.43
CA TYR A 33 14.53 7.59 -6.17
C TYR A 33 15.04 6.26 -5.60
N LYS A 34 15.53 6.28 -4.36
CA LYS A 34 15.93 5.06 -3.65
C LYS A 34 14.73 4.23 -3.20
N ALA A 35 13.69 4.91 -2.75
CA ALA A 35 12.46 4.26 -2.35
C ALA A 35 11.71 3.81 -3.59
N LYS A 36 11.46 2.50 -3.69
CA LYS A 36 10.79 1.89 -4.84
C LYS A 36 9.54 1.16 -4.38
N PRO A 37 8.42 1.88 -4.18
CA PRO A 37 7.12 1.25 -3.99
C PRO A 37 6.82 0.34 -5.19
N LYS A 38 6.33 -0.86 -4.91
CA LYS A 38 5.87 -1.81 -5.91
C LYS A 38 4.40 -2.09 -5.68
N ILE A 39 3.70 -2.36 -6.78
CA ILE A 39 2.28 -2.64 -6.76
C ILE A 39 2.05 -4.04 -7.29
N ALA A 40 1.15 -4.77 -6.63
CA ALA A 40 0.66 -6.06 -7.08
C ALA A 40 -0.84 -6.19 -6.83
N ARG A 41 -1.42 -7.29 -7.29
CA ARG A 41 -2.84 -7.60 -7.07
C ARG A 41 -3.07 -8.05 -5.64
N TRP A 42 -4.17 -7.57 -5.06
CA TRP A 42 -4.75 -8.11 -3.84
C TRP A 42 -6.05 -8.81 -4.21
N GLU A 43 -6.06 -10.13 -4.09
CA GLU A 43 -7.21 -10.94 -4.47
C GLU A 43 -7.42 -12.06 -3.45
N ASN A 44 -8.67 -12.22 -3.03
CA ASN A 44 -9.11 -13.32 -2.18
C ASN A 44 -10.47 -13.88 -2.65
N CYS A 45 -10.68 -14.04 -3.96
CA CYS A 45 -11.93 -14.51 -4.58
C CYS A 45 -13.23 -13.73 -4.21
N ARG A 46 -13.18 -12.78 -3.28
CA ARG A 46 -14.28 -12.06 -2.63
C ARG A 46 -13.93 -10.58 -2.47
N GLU A 47 -12.69 -10.28 -2.12
CA GLU A 47 -12.13 -8.93 -2.09
C GLU A 47 -11.14 -8.79 -3.24
N GLN A 48 -11.27 -7.70 -4.00
CA GLN A 48 -10.43 -7.42 -5.16
C GLN A 48 -9.92 -5.99 -5.10
N GLY A 49 -8.61 -5.85 -5.12
CA GLY A 49 -7.92 -4.57 -5.01
C GLY A 49 -6.45 -4.70 -5.31
N TYR A 50 -5.63 -3.89 -4.66
CA TYR A 50 -4.20 -3.89 -4.90
C TYR A 50 -3.44 -3.86 -3.57
N ILE A 51 -2.19 -4.30 -3.63
CA ILE A 51 -1.24 -4.18 -2.55
C ILE A 51 -0.06 -3.35 -3.02
N VAL A 52 0.28 -2.33 -2.23
CA VAL A 52 1.48 -1.53 -2.40
C VAL A 52 2.46 -1.95 -1.32
N PHE A 53 3.70 -2.21 -1.69
CA PHE A 53 4.71 -2.60 -0.74
C PHE A 53 6.03 -1.91 -1.05
N MET A 54 6.80 -1.64 0.00
CA MET A 54 8.09 -0.97 -0.10
C MET A 54 9.05 -1.54 0.94
N ARG A 55 10.29 -1.77 0.52
CA ARG A 55 11.36 -2.19 1.44
C ARG A 55 12.14 -0.99 1.94
N SER A 56 12.64 -1.10 3.16
CA SER A 56 13.65 -0.19 3.68
C SER A 56 14.96 -0.30 2.88
N ASP A 57 15.78 0.74 2.96
CA ASP A 57 17.09 0.81 2.28
C ASP A 57 18.02 -0.34 2.70
N ASP A 58 18.01 -0.70 3.98
CA ASP A 58 18.75 -1.84 4.54
C ASP A 58 18.13 -3.23 4.25
N HIS A 59 16.98 -3.26 3.57
CA HIS A 59 16.18 -4.45 3.27
C HIS A 59 15.76 -5.30 4.49
N GLN A 60 15.84 -4.75 5.71
CA GLN A 60 15.43 -5.45 6.93
C GLN A 60 13.93 -5.38 7.16
N GLN A 61 13.29 -4.27 6.75
CA GLN A 61 11.87 -4.03 6.93
C GLN A 61 11.16 -3.91 5.58
N GLN A 62 9.89 -4.27 5.58
CA GLN A 62 8.99 -4.06 4.45
C GLN A 62 7.63 -3.63 4.98
N ILE A 63 7.13 -2.51 4.47
CA ILE A 63 5.77 -2.05 4.68
C ILE A 63 4.89 -2.60 3.56
N ASN A 64 3.71 -3.05 3.92
CA ASN A 64 2.71 -3.57 2.99
C ASN A 64 1.39 -2.88 3.30
N ILE A 65 0.72 -2.40 2.26
CA ILE A 65 -0.55 -1.70 2.34
C ILE A 65 -1.48 -2.30 1.28
N ALA A 66 -2.44 -3.10 1.72
CA ALA A 66 -3.50 -3.59 0.85
C ALA A 66 -4.66 -2.60 0.88
N PHE A 67 -5.25 -2.29 -0.27
CA PHE A 67 -6.46 -1.49 -0.36
C PHE A 67 -7.45 -2.11 -1.35
N PHE A 68 -8.71 -2.18 -0.95
CA PHE A 68 -9.78 -2.87 -1.66
C PHE A 68 -11.15 -2.35 -1.23
N GLU A 69 -12.18 -2.67 -2.00
CA GLU A 69 -13.56 -2.33 -1.66
C GLU A 69 -14.06 -3.17 -0.48
N HIS A 70 -14.65 -2.52 0.51
CA HIS A 70 -15.21 -3.22 1.65
C HIS A 70 -16.39 -4.07 1.23
N ARG A 71 -16.50 -5.24 1.85
CA ARG A 71 -17.45 -6.28 1.42
C ARG A 71 -18.93 -5.95 1.67
N ASN A 72 -19.18 -5.02 2.59
CA ASN A 72 -20.51 -4.72 3.13
C ASN A 72 -20.90 -3.24 3.06
N ILE A 73 -19.96 -2.36 2.66
CA ILE A 73 -20.20 -0.93 2.51
C ILE A 73 -19.43 -0.49 1.26
N ASP A 74 -19.93 0.50 0.53
CA ASP A 74 -19.30 0.98 -0.72
C ASP A 74 -18.03 1.83 -0.46
N ASN A 75 -17.34 1.60 0.67
CA ASN A 75 -16.11 2.29 1.03
C ASN A 75 -14.89 1.54 0.49
N ILE A 76 -13.82 2.29 0.23
CA ILE A 76 -12.49 1.73 0.04
C ILE A 76 -11.84 1.60 1.41
N CYS A 77 -11.33 0.43 1.73
CA CYS A 77 -10.61 0.17 2.96
C CYS A 77 -9.15 -0.15 2.67
N ALA A 78 -8.28 0.17 3.62
CA ALA A 78 -6.89 -0.21 3.59
C ALA A 78 -6.44 -0.90 4.88
N ILE A 79 -5.49 -1.81 4.75
CA ILE A 79 -4.81 -2.49 5.84
C ILE A 79 -3.32 -2.26 5.65
N ILE A 80 -2.65 -1.77 6.69
CA ILE A 80 -1.20 -1.57 6.73
C ILE A 80 -0.56 -2.52 7.71
N TRP A 81 0.51 -3.21 7.30
CA TRP A 81 1.28 -4.06 8.21
C TRP A 81 2.74 -4.15 7.76
N LYS A 82 3.59 -4.68 8.65
CA LYS A 82 5.00 -4.94 8.36
C LYS A 82 5.22 -6.43 8.25
N GLN A 83 5.73 -6.88 7.11
CA GLN A 83 6.08 -8.27 6.86
C GLN A 83 7.04 -8.33 5.68
N LYS A 84 8.14 -9.07 5.82
CA LYS A 84 9.12 -9.24 4.76
C LYS A 84 8.70 -10.41 3.87
N SER A 85 8.66 -10.18 2.56
CA SER A 85 8.43 -11.23 1.58
C SER A 85 9.19 -10.95 0.30
N LEU A 86 9.64 -12.01 -0.40
CA LEU A 86 10.22 -11.90 -1.72
C LEU A 86 9.16 -11.57 -2.78
N ASN A 87 7.97 -12.16 -2.63
CA ASN A 87 6.85 -12.00 -3.54
C ASN A 87 5.81 -11.03 -2.95
N SER A 88 4.90 -10.54 -3.79
CA SER A 88 3.73 -9.81 -3.30
C SER A 88 2.92 -10.68 -2.35
N LEU A 89 2.48 -10.08 -1.25
CA LEU A 89 1.62 -10.76 -0.29
C LEU A 89 0.17 -10.79 -0.81
N THR A 90 -0.50 -11.89 -0.53
CA THR A 90 -1.94 -12.12 -0.70
C THR A 90 -2.57 -12.29 0.68
N ILE A 91 -3.89 -12.44 0.76
CA ILE A 91 -4.51 -12.66 2.06
C ILE A 91 -4.01 -13.95 2.74
N ASP A 92 -3.66 -14.97 1.95
CA ASP A 92 -3.34 -16.31 2.46
C ASP A 92 -1.99 -16.35 3.16
N ASN A 93 -1.09 -15.44 2.77
CA ASN A 93 0.26 -15.35 3.32
C ASN A 93 0.51 -14.06 4.09
N ALA A 94 -0.49 -13.19 4.23
CA ALA A 94 -0.39 -11.98 5.01
C ALA A 94 -0.44 -12.29 6.51
N GLU A 95 0.63 -11.95 7.21
CA GLU A 95 0.76 -12.07 8.66
C GLU A 95 0.27 -10.78 9.32
N PHE A 96 -1.05 -10.58 9.34
CA PHE A 96 -1.66 -9.38 9.91
C PHE A 96 -1.46 -9.25 11.43
N GLY A 97 -1.06 -10.34 12.11
CA GLY A 97 -0.91 -10.38 13.55
C GLY A 97 -2.24 -10.10 14.26
N ASN A 98 -2.38 -8.88 14.79
CA ASN A 98 -3.61 -8.44 15.45
C ASN A 98 -4.54 -7.58 14.59
N LEU A 99 -4.12 -7.23 13.37
CA LEU A 99 -4.92 -6.44 12.44
C LEU A 99 -5.86 -7.35 11.66
N TYR A 100 -6.96 -6.78 11.14
CA TYR A 100 -7.88 -7.48 10.25
C TYR A 100 -8.46 -8.80 10.81
N LYS A 101 -8.67 -8.88 12.13
CA LYS A 101 -9.32 -10.04 12.78
C LYS A 101 -10.78 -10.15 12.41
N THR A 102 -11.42 -9.00 12.25
CA THR A 102 -12.76 -8.85 11.71
C THR A 102 -12.70 -8.00 10.45
N LYS A 103 -13.71 -8.15 9.59
CA LYS A 103 -13.83 -7.37 8.34
C LYS A 103 -13.85 -5.84 8.54
N TYR A 104 -14.14 -5.39 9.76
CA TYR A 104 -14.17 -3.98 10.13
C TYR A 104 -12.85 -3.46 10.71
N ASP A 105 -11.88 -4.34 10.96
CA ASP A 105 -10.57 -3.96 11.53
C ASP A 105 -9.65 -3.45 10.42
N THR A 106 -10.05 -2.33 9.81
CA THR A 106 -9.31 -1.63 8.78
C THR A 106 -8.41 -0.58 9.41
N SER A 107 -7.30 -0.26 8.75
CA SER A 107 -6.37 0.77 9.23
C SER A 107 -6.80 2.17 8.80
N PHE A 108 -7.51 2.25 7.67
CA PHE A 108 -8.08 3.48 7.14
C PHE A 108 -9.21 3.11 6.17
N ASP A 109 -10.24 3.95 6.10
CA ASP A 109 -11.32 3.80 5.14
C ASP A 109 -11.79 5.16 4.63
N VAL A 110 -12.25 5.18 3.38
CA VAL A 110 -12.80 6.36 2.72
C VAL A 110 -14.00 5.97 1.89
N LYS A 111 -14.87 6.94 1.59
CA LYS A 111 -15.99 6.69 0.68
C LYS A 111 -15.51 6.46 -0.75
N TYR A 112 -16.37 5.85 -1.56
CA TYR A 112 -16.11 5.54 -2.97
C TYR A 112 -15.56 6.74 -3.77
N GLU A 113 -16.15 7.91 -3.59
CA GLU A 113 -15.80 9.16 -4.29
C GLU A 113 -14.50 9.82 -3.78
N GLU A 114 -13.91 9.30 -2.70
CA GLU A 114 -12.76 9.88 -2.01
C GLU A 114 -11.46 9.11 -2.28
N ALA A 115 -11.36 8.40 -3.41
CA ALA A 115 -10.18 7.62 -3.81
C ALA A 115 -8.86 8.41 -3.71
N PHE A 116 -8.87 9.71 -4.01
CA PHE A 116 -7.68 10.56 -3.87
C PHE A 116 -7.18 10.65 -2.42
N LYS A 117 -8.08 10.63 -1.42
CA LYS A 117 -7.72 10.65 0.01
C LYS A 117 -7.04 9.35 0.41
N MET A 118 -7.51 8.21 -0.12
CA MET A 118 -6.86 6.92 0.09
C MET A 118 -5.45 6.91 -0.51
N ALA A 119 -5.29 7.38 -1.75
CA ALA A 119 -3.97 7.47 -2.39
C ALA A 119 -3.02 8.38 -1.60
N LYS A 120 -3.50 9.56 -1.16
CA LYS A 120 -2.73 10.48 -0.32
C LYS A 120 -2.29 9.83 0.99
N TRP A 121 -3.21 9.17 1.69
CA TRP A 121 -2.90 8.47 2.94
C TRP A 121 -1.84 7.37 2.73
N ILE A 122 -1.98 6.55 1.68
CA ILE A 122 -0.99 5.52 1.32
C ILE A 122 0.39 6.15 1.10
N THR A 123 0.47 7.24 0.34
CA THR A 123 1.72 7.95 0.08
C THR A 123 2.34 8.48 1.37
N GLU A 124 1.55 9.08 2.27
CA GLU A 124 2.02 9.54 3.59
C GLU A 124 2.59 8.37 4.41
N GLN A 125 1.93 7.21 4.45
CA GLN A 125 2.44 6.03 5.16
C GLN A 125 3.77 5.51 4.60
N LEU A 126 3.94 5.54 3.27
CA LEU A 126 5.19 5.15 2.62
C LEU A 126 6.32 6.14 2.95
N ILE A 127 6.03 7.45 2.90
CA ILE A 127 6.96 8.52 3.28
C ILE A 127 7.42 8.35 4.73
N ASP A 128 6.48 8.13 5.64
CA ASP A 128 6.78 7.96 7.06
C ASP A 128 7.63 6.72 7.30
N PHE A 129 7.33 5.61 6.64
CA PHE A 129 8.16 4.40 6.69
C PHE A 129 9.58 4.65 6.18
N TRP A 130 9.73 5.38 5.07
CA TRP A 130 11.04 5.73 4.53
C TRP A 130 11.84 6.58 5.52
N LYS A 131 11.26 7.64 6.07
CA LYS A 131 11.89 8.53 7.07
C LYS A 131 12.32 7.76 8.33
N GLN A 132 11.46 6.90 8.85
CA GLN A 132 11.75 6.10 10.05
C GLN A 132 12.90 5.10 9.84
N THR A 133 13.01 4.53 8.65
CA THR A 133 14.03 3.52 8.35
C THR A 133 15.39 4.16 8.04
N MET A 134 15.40 5.33 7.39
CA MET A 134 16.61 6.13 7.18
C MET A 134 17.25 6.60 8.50
N ASN A 135 16.44 7.00 9.49
CA ASN A 135 16.95 7.46 10.79
C ASN A 135 17.52 6.34 11.68
N LYS A 136 17.21 5.07 11.40
CA LYS A 136 17.73 3.92 12.16
C LYS A 136 19.02 3.34 11.58
N GLY A 137 19.36 3.68 10.34
CA GLY A 137 20.59 3.26 9.66
C GLY A 137 21.78 4.23 9.83
N ARG A 138 21.65 5.23 10.70
CA ARG A 138 22.71 6.20 11.05
C ARG A 138 23.21 5.99 12.47
#